data_AF-A0AAI9T591-F1
#
_entry.id   AF-A0AAI9T591-F1
#
_cell.length_a   1.000
_cell.length_b   1.000
_cell.length_c   1.000
_cell.angle_alpha   90.00
_cell.angle_beta   90.00
_cell.angle_gamma   90.00
#
_symmetry.space_group_name_H-M   'P 1'
#
loop_
_entity.id
_entity.type
_entity.pdbx_description
1 polymer ?
#
loop_
_entity_poly.entity_id
_entity_poly.type
_entity_poly.pdbx_seq_one_letter_code
_entity_poly.pdbx_strand_id
1 'polypeptide(L)'
;REFLQYSLCEENLSFYLDVSEFTTNYHKAEKMGTFNEVDSVRGTLAAAYGLYNAFLAPGSPCELNIDHTLRNSLASRMTKAIEDDESMFNGLQEVVHLFELAQTSVFKLMSSDSVPKFLRDPKYSVILQEHDVDIMGGPRSYSPTQAGPPSIPEHIMSRSARAWQSPPQALI
;
A
#
# COMPACT_ATOMS: atom_id res chain seq x y z
N ARG A 1 -0.08 -9.69 7.36
CA ARG A 1 0.01 -9.14 8.73
C ARG A 1 1.38 -9.41 9.36
N GLU A 2 1.86 -10.65 9.41
CA GLU A 2 3.17 -11.01 10.02
C GLU A 2 4.38 -10.29 9.40
N PHE A 3 4.40 -10.08 8.07
CA PHE A 3 5.47 -9.30 7.42
C PHE A 3 5.55 -7.85 7.91
N LEU A 4 4.40 -7.21 8.15
CA LEU A 4 4.34 -5.82 8.59
C LEU A 4 4.75 -5.68 10.06
N GLN A 5 4.48 -6.69 10.88
CA GLN A 5 4.96 -6.75 12.26
C GLN A 5 6.49 -6.84 12.33
N TYR A 6 7.11 -7.58 11.41
CA TYR A 6 8.57 -7.64 11.28
C TYR A 6 9.17 -6.38 10.64
N SER A 7 8.41 -5.70 9.78
CA SER A 7 8.83 -4.48 9.08
C SER A 7 8.51 -3.19 9.86
N LEU A 8 7.97 -3.29 11.08
CA LEU A 8 7.55 -2.15 11.91
C LEU A 8 6.57 -1.22 11.16
N CYS A 9 5.59 -1.79 10.46
CA CYS A 9 4.57 -1.08 9.69
C CYS A 9 3.16 -1.65 9.90
N GLU A 10 2.95 -2.46 10.94
CA GLU A 10 1.66 -3.09 11.23
C GLU A 10 0.58 -2.04 11.58
N GLU A 11 1.00 -0.94 12.20
CA GLU A 11 0.15 0.18 12.57
C GLU A 11 -0.52 0.83 11.36
N ASN A 12 0.18 0.91 10.21
CA ASN A 12 -0.38 1.43 8.96
C ASN A 12 -1.53 0.58 8.43
N LEU A 13 -1.39 -0.75 8.47
CA LEU A 13 -2.46 -1.64 8.02
C LEU A 13 -3.62 -1.64 9.02
N SER A 14 -3.32 -1.65 10.32
CA SER A 14 -4.34 -1.63 11.38
C SER A 14 -5.19 -0.36 11.28
N PHE A 15 -4.54 0.80 11.17
CA PHE A 15 -5.24 2.06 10.93
C PHE A 15 -6.09 2.03 9.66
N TYR A 16 -5.55 1.53 8.54
CA TYR A 16 -6.29 1.48 7.28
C TYR A 16 -7.59 0.67 7.42
N LEU A 17 -7.53 -0.49 8.09
CA LEU A 17 -8.69 -1.36 8.31
C LEU A 17 -9.71 -0.72 9.25
N ASP A 18 -9.27 -0.22 10.41
CA ASP A 18 -10.14 0.38 11.41
C ASP A 18 -10.85 1.63 10.86
N VAL A 19 -10.12 2.47 10.11
CA VAL A 19 -10.72 3.64 9.43
C VAL A 19 -11.66 3.20 8.31
N SER A 20 -11.33 2.14 7.55
CA SER A 20 -12.22 1.63 6.49
C SER A 20 -13.55 1.15 7.07
N GLU A 21 -13.53 0.45 8.19
CA GLU A 21 -14.73 -0.01 8.87
C GLU A 21 -15.53 1.19 9.39
N PHE A 22 -14.86 2.12 10.05
CA PHE A 22 -15.48 3.34 10.58
C PHE A 22 -16.18 4.16 9.48
N THR A 23 -15.49 4.47 8.37
CA THR A 23 -16.08 5.29 7.29
C THR A 23 -17.20 4.54 6.57
N THR A 24 -17.09 3.23 6.39
CA THR A 24 -18.17 2.41 5.83
C THR A 24 -19.42 2.45 6.71
N ASN A 25 -19.25 2.29 8.02
CA ASN A 25 -20.35 2.36 8.98
C ASN A 25 -20.97 3.76 9.03
N TYR A 26 -20.14 4.82 9.00
CA TYR A 26 -20.58 6.20 8.91
C TYR A 26 -21.46 6.44 7.68
N HIS A 27 -20.98 6.10 6.48
CA HIS A 27 -21.71 6.32 5.22
C HIS A 27 -23.02 5.54 5.15
N LYS A 28 -23.06 4.36 5.75
CA LYS A 28 -24.29 3.57 5.89
C LYS A 28 -25.29 4.27 6.81
N ALA A 29 -24.83 4.74 7.98
CA ALA A 29 -25.65 5.45 8.95
C ALA A 29 -26.18 6.78 8.38
N GLU A 30 -25.36 7.50 7.63
CA GLU A 30 -25.72 8.76 6.95
C GLU A 30 -26.85 8.55 5.95
N LYS A 31 -26.72 7.53 5.07
CA LYS A 31 -27.75 7.17 4.08
C LYS A 31 -29.07 6.73 4.72
N MET A 32 -29.02 6.18 5.93
CA MET A 32 -30.20 5.79 6.71
C MET A 32 -30.84 6.95 7.47
N GLY A 33 -30.25 8.15 7.45
CA GLY A 33 -30.73 9.30 8.23
C GLY A 33 -30.51 9.16 9.75
N THR A 34 -29.55 8.33 10.16
CA THR A 34 -29.28 8.02 11.58
C THR A 34 -28.82 9.25 12.36
N PHE A 35 -28.20 10.22 11.67
CA PHE A 35 -27.64 11.44 12.25
C PHE A 35 -28.66 12.57 12.47
N ASN A 36 -29.95 12.31 12.26
CA ASN A 36 -31.01 13.19 12.75
C ASN A 36 -31.08 13.20 14.28
N GLU A 37 -30.61 12.12 14.92
CA GLU A 37 -30.52 11.98 16.36
C GLU A 37 -29.13 12.45 16.84
N VAL A 38 -29.12 13.46 17.72
CA VAL A 38 -27.89 14.07 18.27
C VAL A 38 -27.02 13.03 18.98
N ASP A 39 -27.64 12.07 19.70
CA ASP A 39 -26.92 11.01 20.40
C ASP A 39 -26.15 10.08 19.44
N SER A 40 -26.69 9.83 18.23
CA SER A 40 -26.00 9.05 17.20
C SER A 40 -24.75 9.77 16.69
N VAL A 41 -24.83 11.09 16.52
CA VAL A 41 -23.69 11.94 16.14
C VAL A 41 -22.62 11.88 17.23
N ARG A 42 -23.00 12.04 18.52
CA ARG A 42 -22.08 11.96 19.66
C ARG A 42 -21.41 10.61 19.78
N GLY A 43 -22.17 9.52 19.62
CA GLY A 43 -21.63 8.16 19.67
C GLY A 43 -20.61 7.90 18.56
N THR A 44 -20.89 8.39 17.36
CA THR A 44 -19.99 8.24 16.21
C THR A 44 -18.74 9.11 16.35
N LEU A 45 -18.88 10.32 16.87
CA LEU A 45 -17.75 11.19 17.17
C LEU A 45 -16.87 10.60 18.29
N ALA A 46 -17.47 9.97 19.30
CA ALA A 46 -16.72 9.24 20.34
C ALA A 46 -15.89 8.09 19.75
N ALA A 47 -16.44 7.35 18.79
CA ALA A 47 -15.69 6.32 18.07
C ALA A 47 -14.51 6.94 17.27
N ALA A 48 -14.72 8.09 16.63
CA ALA A 48 -13.65 8.83 15.95
C ALA A 48 -12.52 9.25 16.92
N TYR A 49 -12.84 9.67 18.15
CA TYR A 49 -11.82 9.95 19.18
C TYR A 49 -11.01 8.73 19.56
N GLY A 50 -11.64 7.55 19.62
CA GLY A 50 -10.93 6.29 19.84
C GLY A 50 -9.83 6.07 18.81
N LEU A 51 -10.15 6.24 17.52
CA LEU A 51 -9.20 6.10 16.41
C LEU A 51 -8.10 7.17 16.47
N TYR A 52 -8.47 8.43 16.69
CA TYR A 52 -7.50 9.51 16.80
C TYR A 52 -6.50 9.28 17.93
N ASN A 53 -6.98 8.92 19.12
CA ASN A 53 -6.11 8.68 20.28
C ASN A 53 -5.21 7.46 20.08
N ALA A 54 -5.68 6.44 19.36
CA ALA A 54 -4.92 5.22 19.12
C ALA A 54 -3.77 5.42 18.11
N PHE A 55 -3.98 6.21 17.04
CA PHE A 55 -3.08 6.23 15.88
C PHE A 55 -2.47 7.61 15.54
N LEU A 56 -3.09 8.71 15.99
CA LEU A 56 -2.78 10.06 15.50
C LEU A 56 -2.39 11.04 16.58
N ALA A 57 -2.85 10.82 17.81
CA ALA A 57 -2.49 11.66 18.94
C ALA A 57 -0.95 11.67 19.14
N PRO A 58 -0.37 12.80 19.55
CA PRO A 58 1.05 12.88 19.86
C PRO A 58 1.45 11.83 20.90
N GLY A 59 2.49 11.04 20.61
CA GLY A 59 2.95 9.97 21.50
C GLY A 59 2.04 8.74 21.51
N SER A 60 1.14 8.60 20.54
CA SER A 60 0.37 7.38 20.36
C SER A 60 1.31 6.18 20.12
N PRO A 61 1.00 4.99 20.67
CA PRO A 61 1.86 3.81 20.54
C PRO A 61 1.96 3.30 19.09
N CYS A 62 1.04 3.74 18.23
CA CYS A 62 0.88 3.34 16.83
C CYS A 62 0.96 4.56 15.89
N GLU A 63 1.86 5.50 16.18
CA GLU A 63 1.95 6.79 15.50
C GLU A 63 2.23 6.65 13.99
N LEU A 64 1.31 7.14 13.16
CA LEU A 64 1.40 7.00 11.70
C LEU A 64 2.36 7.99 11.04
N ASN A 65 3.09 7.51 10.03
CA ASN A 65 3.93 8.35 9.17
C ASN A 65 3.12 9.01 8.03
N ILE A 66 2.27 9.98 8.39
CA ILE A 66 1.48 10.79 7.45
C ILE A 66 1.93 12.26 7.48
N ASP A 67 1.57 12.99 6.43
CA ASP A 67 1.95 14.39 6.27
C ASP A 67 1.56 15.27 7.48
N HIS A 68 2.46 16.18 7.87
CA HIS A 68 2.28 17.06 9.02
C HIS A 68 1.06 17.97 8.89
N THR A 69 0.75 18.46 7.69
CA THR A 69 -0.43 19.31 7.46
C THR A 69 -1.70 18.52 7.75
N LEU A 70 -1.81 17.30 7.24
CA LEU A 70 -2.99 16.46 7.46
C LEU A 70 -3.19 16.13 8.95
N ARG A 71 -2.09 15.80 9.64
CA ARG A 71 -2.12 15.54 11.08
C ARG A 71 -2.59 16.77 11.88
N ASN A 72 -2.08 17.95 11.53
CA ASN A 72 -2.50 19.20 12.18
C ASN A 72 -3.97 19.52 11.93
N SER A 73 -4.48 19.26 10.72
CA SER A 73 -5.90 19.40 10.39
C SER A 73 -6.77 18.47 11.24
N LEU A 74 -6.37 17.20 11.40
CA LEU A 74 -7.06 16.25 12.29
C LEU A 74 -7.05 16.72 13.74
N ALA A 75 -5.89 17.10 14.27
CA ALA A 75 -5.77 17.58 15.65
C ALA A 75 -6.65 18.83 15.91
N SER A 76 -6.61 19.81 14.99
CA SER A 76 -7.44 21.02 15.11
C SER A 76 -8.93 20.72 14.99
N ARG A 77 -9.33 19.73 14.19
CA ARG A 77 -10.75 19.44 14.00
C ARG A 77 -11.33 18.64 15.16
N MET A 78 -10.53 17.70 15.69
CA MET A 78 -10.87 16.90 16.86
C MET A 78 -10.97 17.75 18.13
N THR A 79 -10.37 18.93 18.24
CA THR A 79 -10.61 19.81 19.41
C THR A 79 -11.85 20.67 19.26
N LYS A 80 -12.17 21.11 18.03
CA LYS A 80 -13.30 22.02 17.74
C LYS A 80 -14.66 21.33 17.59
N ALA A 81 -14.69 20.04 17.24
CA ALA A 81 -15.94 19.32 16.94
C ALA A 81 -16.88 19.12 18.15
N ILE A 82 -16.51 19.58 19.36
CA ILE A 82 -17.30 19.44 20.60
C ILE A 82 -17.85 20.79 21.10
N GLU A 83 -17.47 21.92 20.50
CA GLU A 83 -17.77 23.23 21.10
C GLU A 83 -19.25 23.64 20.99
N ASP A 84 -20.03 23.06 20.07
CA ASP A 84 -21.43 23.44 19.83
C ASP A 84 -22.28 22.30 19.22
N ASP A 85 -23.50 22.12 19.73
CA ASP A 85 -24.42 21.03 19.36
C ASP A 85 -25.02 21.23 17.96
N GLU A 86 -25.29 22.48 17.54
CA GLU A 86 -25.83 22.78 16.20
C GLU A 86 -24.84 22.46 15.08
N SER A 87 -23.54 22.57 15.36
CA SER A 87 -22.47 22.35 14.40
C SER A 87 -21.77 20.99 14.53
N MET A 88 -22.18 20.15 15.48
CA MET A 88 -21.54 18.87 15.77
C MET A 88 -21.59 17.89 14.58
N PHE A 89 -22.70 17.87 13.82
CA PHE A 89 -22.80 17.02 12.63
C PHE A 89 -21.83 17.45 11.52
N ASN A 90 -21.74 18.76 11.25
CA ASN A 90 -20.74 19.30 10.32
C ASN A 90 -19.31 18.97 10.81
N GLY A 91 -19.11 18.96 12.14
CA GLY A 91 -17.90 18.48 12.78
C GLY A 91 -17.54 17.05 12.46
N LEU A 92 -18.50 16.16 12.61
CA LEU A 92 -18.33 14.77 12.29
C LEU A 92 -18.02 14.56 10.80
N GLN A 93 -18.72 15.26 9.90
CA GLN A 93 -18.47 15.19 8.45
C GLN A 93 -17.04 15.56 8.08
N GLU A 94 -16.53 16.65 8.66
CA GLU A 94 -15.15 17.07 8.41
C GLU A 94 -14.12 16.07 8.98
N VAL A 95 -14.37 15.51 10.17
CA VAL A 95 -13.50 14.47 10.75
C VAL A 95 -13.47 13.22 9.87
N VAL A 96 -14.62 12.78 9.37
CA VAL A 96 -14.71 11.63 8.44
C VAL A 96 -13.91 11.90 7.18
N HIS A 97 -14.07 13.09 6.58
CA HIS A 97 -13.33 13.47 5.38
C HIS A 97 -11.80 13.43 5.62
N LEU A 98 -11.34 13.97 6.76
CA LEU A 98 -9.92 13.95 7.11
C LEU A 98 -9.40 12.52 7.33
N PHE A 99 -10.20 11.62 7.88
CA PHE A 99 -9.84 10.20 7.98
C PHE A 99 -9.70 9.54 6.62
N GLU A 100 -10.57 9.84 5.65
CA GLU A 100 -10.47 9.30 4.28
C GLU A 100 -9.19 9.78 3.57
N LEU A 101 -8.79 11.04 3.79
CA LEU A 101 -7.51 11.57 3.30
C LEU A 101 -6.32 10.87 3.96
N ALA A 102 -6.40 10.60 5.26
CA ALA A 102 -5.35 9.90 5.99
C ALA A 102 -5.25 8.45 5.53
N GLN A 103 -6.39 7.76 5.36
CA GLN A 103 -6.47 6.41 4.82
C GLN A 103 -5.83 6.33 3.44
N THR A 104 -6.11 7.28 2.55
CA THR A 104 -5.50 7.35 1.21
C THR A 104 -3.98 7.53 1.29
N SER A 105 -3.51 8.36 2.22
CA SER A 105 -2.08 8.60 2.42
C SER A 105 -1.37 7.34 2.91
N VAL A 106 -1.95 6.64 3.88
CA VAL A 106 -1.44 5.37 4.43
C VAL A 106 -1.48 4.26 3.38
N PHE A 107 -2.53 4.18 2.57
CA PHE A 107 -2.60 3.25 1.46
C PHE A 107 -1.46 3.46 0.46
N LYS A 108 -1.19 4.71 0.07
CA LYS A 108 -0.09 5.05 -0.84
C LYS A 108 1.27 4.74 -0.22
N LEU A 109 1.45 5.01 1.07
CA LEU A 109 2.66 4.65 1.81
C LEU A 109 2.91 3.14 1.78
N MET A 110 1.92 2.34 2.17
CA MET A 110 2.04 0.89 2.15
C MET A 110 2.27 0.35 0.73
N SER A 111 1.55 0.88 -0.27
CA SER A 111 1.68 0.46 -1.67
C SER A 111 3.05 0.77 -2.28
N SER A 112 3.71 1.85 -1.84
CA SER A 112 4.99 2.30 -2.38
C SER A 112 6.20 1.78 -1.61
N ASP A 113 6.04 1.45 -0.32
CA ASP A 113 7.14 1.01 0.54
C ASP A 113 6.99 -0.46 0.98
N SER A 114 5.94 -0.78 1.74
CA SER A 114 5.82 -2.08 2.40
C SER A 114 5.42 -3.22 1.45
N VAL A 115 4.48 -2.98 0.53
CA VAL A 115 3.95 -3.99 -0.40
C VAL A 115 5.01 -4.48 -1.40
N PRO A 116 5.79 -3.62 -2.07
CA PRO A 116 6.83 -4.08 -2.99
C PRO A 116 7.98 -4.80 -2.28
N LYS A 117 8.23 -4.50 -0.99
CA LYS A 117 9.19 -5.25 -0.17
C LYS A 117 8.65 -6.63 0.17
N PHE A 118 7.37 -6.73 0.56
CA PHE A 118 6.70 -8.00 0.84
C PHE A 118 6.77 -8.96 -0.34
N LEU A 119 6.45 -8.48 -1.54
CA LEU A 119 6.46 -9.30 -2.76
C LEU A 119 7.85 -9.80 -3.17
N ARG A 120 8.91 -9.08 -2.78
CA ARG A 120 10.30 -9.44 -3.10
C ARG A 120 10.98 -10.28 -2.04
N ASP A 121 10.38 -10.41 -0.85
CA ASP A 121 10.98 -11.15 0.26
C ASP A 121 10.87 -12.68 0.00
N PRO A 122 12.01 -13.39 -0.14
CA PRO A 122 12.02 -14.82 -0.41
C PRO A 122 11.29 -15.66 0.65
N LYS A 123 11.18 -15.17 1.89
CA LYS A 123 10.48 -15.86 2.98
C LYS A 123 8.99 -16.05 2.69
N TYR A 124 8.39 -15.15 1.93
CA TYR A 124 6.95 -15.20 1.61
C TYR A 124 6.69 -15.70 0.18
N SER A 125 7.73 -15.96 -0.61
CA SER A 125 7.63 -16.44 -1.99
C SER A 125 6.80 -17.73 -2.12
N VAL A 126 6.93 -18.66 -1.17
CA VAL A 126 6.18 -19.92 -1.15
C VAL A 126 4.68 -19.67 -0.95
N ILE A 127 4.32 -18.78 -0.03
CA ILE A 127 2.93 -18.41 0.26
C ILE A 127 2.31 -17.66 -0.93
N LEU A 128 3.09 -16.80 -1.59
CA LEU A 128 2.67 -16.05 -2.78
C LEU A 128 2.45 -16.99 -3.97
N GLN A 129 3.30 -18.00 -4.17
CA GLN A 129 3.10 -19.03 -5.19
C GLN A 129 1.86 -19.89 -4.93
N GLU A 130 1.53 -20.14 -3.66
CA GLU A 130 0.34 -20.91 -3.27
C GLU A 130 -0.99 -20.16 -3.53
N HIS A 131 -0.95 -18.82 -3.60
CA HIS A 131 -2.12 -17.96 -3.80
C HIS A 131 -2.24 -17.37 -5.23
N ASP A 132 -1.43 -17.85 -6.18
CA ASP A 132 -1.42 -17.44 -7.61
C ASP A 132 -1.46 -15.91 -7.84
N VAL A 133 -0.70 -15.17 -7.03
CA VAL A 133 -0.52 -13.74 -7.29
C VAL A 133 0.41 -13.58 -8.49
N ASP A 134 -0.14 -13.25 -9.66
CA ASP A 134 0.61 -12.98 -10.88
C ASP A 134 1.55 -11.78 -10.64
N ILE A 135 2.79 -12.05 -10.23
CA ILE A 135 3.85 -11.05 -10.05
C ILE A 135 4.30 -10.59 -11.46
N MET A 136 3.54 -9.67 -12.04
CA MET A 136 3.90 -8.97 -13.28
C MET A 136 5.15 -8.12 -13.06
N GLY A 137 6.32 -8.65 -13.43
CA GLY A 137 7.57 -7.86 -13.51
C GLY A 137 8.88 -8.63 -13.66
N GLY A 138 8.91 -9.96 -13.51
CA GLY A 138 10.10 -10.76 -13.80
C GLY A 138 10.12 -11.24 -15.26
N PRO A 139 11.27 -11.24 -15.98
CA PRO A 139 11.32 -11.77 -17.33
C PRO A 139 10.95 -13.26 -17.30
N ARG A 140 9.80 -13.61 -17.87
CA ARG A 140 9.37 -14.98 -18.13
C ARG A 140 10.40 -15.65 -19.05
N SER A 141 11.39 -16.31 -18.46
CA SER A 141 12.04 -17.44 -19.10
C SER A 141 11.16 -18.68 -18.89
N TYR A 142 11.31 -19.65 -19.80
CA TYR A 142 10.75 -21.01 -19.79
C TYR A 142 9.36 -21.16 -20.43
N SER A 143 9.37 -21.30 -21.76
CA SER A 143 8.37 -22.09 -22.49
C SER A 143 8.79 -23.56 -22.48
N PRO A 144 7.96 -24.51 -21.99
CA PRO A 144 8.17 -25.93 -22.21
C PRO A 144 7.35 -26.35 -23.44
N THR A 145 8.00 -26.72 -24.55
CA THR A 145 7.32 -27.40 -25.66
C THR A 145 7.98 -28.74 -25.95
N GLN A 146 7.10 -29.69 -26.24
CA GLN A 146 7.23 -31.12 -26.13
C GLN A 146 8.10 -31.77 -27.21
N ALA A 147 8.54 -32.98 -26.87
CA ALA A 147 9.16 -34.03 -27.67
C ALA A 147 8.84 -34.07 -29.17
N GLY A 148 9.90 -34.10 -29.98
CA GLY A 148 9.94 -34.55 -31.38
C GLY A 148 11.33 -35.16 -31.68
N PRO A 149 11.44 -36.18 -32.56
CA PRO A 149 12.60 -37.09 -32.63
C PRO A 149 13.84 -36.48 -33.33
N PRO A 150 15.05 -37.06 -33.15
CA PRO A 150 16.29 -36.43 -33.56
C PRO A 150 16.53 -36.59 -35.07
N SER A 151 16.94 -35.51 -35.73
CA SER A 151 17.45 -35.55 -37.11
C SER A 151 18.77 -34.78 -37.17
N ILE A 152 19.84 -35.49 -37.51
CA ILE A 152 21.20 -35.01 -37.81
C ILE A 152 21.70 -35.88 -38.97
N PRO A 153 22.60 -35.46 -39.89
CA PRO A 153 22.94 -34.13 -40.42
C PRO A 153 22.91 -34.11 -41.97
N GLU A 154 22.93 -32.93 -42.61
CA GLU A 154 23.55 -32.81 -43.95
C GLU A 154 24.49 -31.62 -44.04
N HIS A 155 25.69 -31.98 -44.47
CA HIS A 155 26.86 -31.17 -44.75
C HIS A 155 26.77 -30.62 -46.18
N ILE A 156 27.08 -29.34 -46.40
CA ILE A 156 27.79 -28.88 -47.61
C ILE A 156 28.58 -27.60 -47.29
N MET A 157 29.87 -27.72 -47.59
CA MET A 157 30.93 -26.74 -47.76
C MET A 157 30.48 -25.37 -48.31
N SER A 158 31.19 -24.29 -47.96
CA SER A 158 32.33 -23.82 -48.78
C SER A 158 32.69 -22.34 -48.52
N ARG A 159 34.01 -22.11 -48.45
CA ARG A 159 34.76 -20.87 -48.76
C ARG A 159 34.67 -19.72 -47.74
N SER A 160 35.75 -19.49 -47.00
CA SER A 160 36.85 -18.55 -47.33
C SER A 160 36.40 -17.09 -47.15
N ALA A 161 37.03 -16.23 -46.35
CA ALA A 161 38.46 -16.02 -46.23
C ALA A 161 38.90 -15.38 -44.89
N ARG A 162 40.18 -15.61 -44.58
CA ARG A 162 41.08 -14.85 -43.68
C ARG A 162 40.94 -13.34 -43.93
N ALA A 163 41.20 -12.43 -42.98
CA ALA A 163 42.48 -12.37 -42.28
C ALA A 163 42.41 -11.51 -41.01
N TRP A 164 43.03 -12.06 -39.95
CA TRP A 164 43.71 -11.29 -38.92
C TRP A 164 45.08 -10.87 -39.45
N GLN A 165 45.45 -9.60 -39.28
CA GLN A 165 46.86 -9.20 -39.19
C GLN A 165 46.96 -7.82 -38.53
N SER A 166 47.51 -7.81 -37.32
CA SER A 166 48.18 -6.66 -36.68
C SER A 166 49.67 -6.62 -37.11
N PRO A 167 50.50 -5.74 -36.52
CA PRO A 167 50.92 -4.42 -37.00
C PRO A 167 52.38 -4.45 -37.56
N PRO A 168 53.00 -3.30 -37.83
CA PRO A 168 54.40 -3.16 -37.42
C PRO A 168 54.71 -1.83 -36.72
N GLN A 169 55.63 -1.92 -35.75
CA GLN A 169 56.40 -0.80 -35.22
C GLN A 169 57.43 -0.31 -36.25
N ALA A 170 57.74 0.99 -36.25
CA ALA A 170 59.10 1.51 -36.40
C ALA A 170 59.19 3.01 -36.04
N LEU A 171 60.36 3.34 -35.48
CA LEU A 171 60.99 4.63 -35.13
C LEU A 171 60.64 5.81 -36.07
N ILE A 172 60.62 7.07 -35.62
CA ILE A 172 61.70 7.89 -35.03
C ILE A 172 61.09 8.91 -34.05
#